data_AF-A0A2H0DX89-F1
#
_entry.id   AF-A0A2H0DX89-F1
#
_cell.length_a   1.000
_cell.length_b   1.000
_cell.length_c   1.000
_cell.angle_alpha   90.00
_cell.angle_beta   90.00
_cell.angle_gamma   90.00
#
_symmetry.space_group_name_H-M   'P 1'
#
loop_
_entity.id
_entity.type
_entity.pdbx_description
1 polymer ?
#
loop_
_entity_poly.entity_id
_entity_poly.type
_entity_poly.pdbx_seq_one_letter_code
_entity_poly.pdbx_strand_id
1 'polypeptide(L)'
;MNASDIDSGDALTMTISGLPFGLKTGPCSVPVSGGKITCYISGTPIQSGFFNLKVYVSDNRGGSSSKSLPLSIITQSAKVTPTPIGPPVVVR
;
A
#
# COMPACT_ATOMS: atom_id res chain seq x y z
N MET A 1 2.00 -7.85 -2.56
CA MET A 1 2.17 -8.21 -3.99
C MET A 1 3.29 -9.21 -4.10
N ASN A 2 3.13 -10.23 -4.94
CA ASN A 2 4.09 -11.31 -5.14
C ASN A 2 4.49 -11.41 -6.61
N ALA A 3 5.72 -11.82 -6.86
CA ALA A 3 6.20 -12.21 -8.18
C ALA A 3 7.10 -13.43 -8.07
N SER A 4 7.20 -14.17 -9.17
CA SER A 4 8.10 -15.30 -9.29
C SER A 4 8.73 -15.38 -10.66
N ASP A 5 9.98 -15.82 -10.67
CA ASP A 5 10.78 -16.21 -11.80
C ASP A 5 10.84 -17.74 -11.86
N ILE A 6 10.99 -18.28 -13.08
CA ILE A 6 11.23 -19.70 -13.28
C ILE A 6 12.66 -20.07 -12.88
N ASP A 7 13.59 -19.12 -13.03
CA ASP A 7 14.99 -19.25 -12.67
C ASP A 7 15.18 -18.85 -11.20
N SER A 8 15.16 -19.86 -10.33
CA SER A 8 15.24 -19.65 -8.87
C SER A 8 16.56 -19.02 -8.37
N GLY A 9 17.58 -18.95 -9.21
CA GLY A 9 18.86 -18.30 -8.93
C GLY A 9 18.84 -16.78 -9.08
N ASP A 10 17.70 -16.20 -9.49
CA ASP A 10 17.63 -14.81 -9.90
C ASP A 10 17.08 -13.97 -8.75
N ALA A 11 17.83 -12.93 -8.39
CA ALA A 11 17.38 -11.96 -7.41
C ALA A 11 16.39 -11.01 -8.08
N LEU A 12 15.14 -11.07 -7.65
CA LEU A 12 14.09 -10.18 -8.17
C LEU A 12 14.14 -8.82 -7.49
N THR A 13 13.88 -7.77 -8.27
CA THR A 13 13.67 -6.40 -7.77
C THR A 13 12.28 -5.92 -8.14
N MET A 14 11.55 -5.33 -7.18
CA MET A 14 10.20 -4.82 -7.39
C MET A 14 10.15 -3.32 -7.07
N THR A 15 9.54 -2.55 -7.96
CA THR A 15 9.27 -1.12 -7.79
C THR A 15 7.78 -0.85 -7.87
N ILE A 16 7.26 -0.02 -6.96
CA ILE A 16 5.84 0.37 -6.92
C ILE A 16 5.76 1.89 -7.03
N SER A 17 5.03 2.39 -8.01
CA SER A 17 4.83 3.83 -8.23
C SER A 17 3.35 4.20 -8.28
N GLY A 18 3.06 5.50 -8.16
CA GLY A 18 1.69 6.04 -8.11
C GLY A 18 1.03 5.96 -6.74
N LEU A 19 1.80 5.69 -5.67
CA LEU A 19 1.28 5.57 -4.31
C LEU A 19 0.61 6.88 -3.86
N PRO A 20 -0.60 6.81 -3.25
CA PRO A 20 -1.23 7.94 -2.58
C PRO A 20 -0.35 8.52 -1.47
N PHE A 21 -0.48 9.82 -1.19
CA PHE A 21 0.15 10.44 -0.03
C PHE A 21 -0.22 9.71 1.26
N GLY A 22 0.79 9.46 2.09
CA GLY A 22 0.66 8.71 3.35
C GLY A 22 0.88 7.19 3.21
N LEU A 23 0.94 6.67 1.98
CA LEU A 23 1.38 5.30 1.71
C LEU A 23 2.82 5.26 1.21
N LYS A 24 3.52 4.19 1.57
CA LYS A 24 4.88 3.89 1.12
C LYS A 24 5.02 2.40 0.81
N THR A 25 6.03 2.05 0.02
CA THR A 25 6.48 0.67 -0.08
C THR A 25 6.96 0.21 1.29
N GLY A 26 6.30 -0.82 1.82
CA GLY A 26 6.72 -1.54 3.01
C GLY A 26 7.92 -2.46 2.71
N PRO A 27 8.32 -3.32 3.66
CA PRO A 27 9.41 -4.24 3.45
C PRO A 27 9.12 -5.18 2.27
N CYS A 28 10.18 -5.56 1.56
CA CYS A 28 10.15 -6.63 0.58
C CYS A 28 10.86 -7.85 1.16
N SER A 29 10.16 -8.98 1.19
CA SER A 29 10.73 -10.27 1.52
C SER A 29 11.29 -10.91 0.25
N VAL A 30 12.61 -11.07 0.21
CA VAL A 30 13.34 -11.73 -0.88
C VAL A 30 14.06 -12.94 -0.28
N PRO A 31 13.63 -14.18 -0.57
CA PRO A 31 14.44 -15.34 -0.23
C PRO A 31 15.77 -15.31 -1.00
N VAL A 32 16.86 -15.63 -0.30
CA VAL A 32 18.25 -15.63 -0.83
C VAL A 32 18.46 -16.53 -2.05
N SER A 33 17.57 -17.49 -2.25
CA SER A 33 17.40 -18.24 -3.50
C SER A 33 15.92 -18.60 -3.60
N GLY A 34 15.32 -18.40 -4.76
CA GLY A 34 13.92 -18.76 -4.95
C GLY A 34 13.22 -18.07 -6.10
N GLY A 35 13.87 -17.13 -6.81
CA GLY A 35 13.24 -16.38 -7.90
C GLY A 35 11.91 -15.81 -7.46
N LYS A 36 11.80 -15.31 -6.22
CA LYS A 36 10.53 -14.86 -5.63
C LYS A 36 10.75 -13.57 -4.89
N ILE A 37 9.75 -12.70 -4.92
CA ILE A 37 9.73 -11.48 -4.13
C ILE A 37 8.30 -11.20 -3.68
N THR A 38 8.15 -10.80 -2.42
CA THR A 38 6.89 -10.29 -1.88
C THR A 38 7.11 -8.93 -1.28
N CYS A 39 6.44 -7.90 -1.78
CA CYS A 39 6.47 -6.55 -1.21
C CYS A 39 5.11 -6.12 -0.70
N TYR A 40 5.12 -5.31 0.37
CA TYR A 40 3.91 -4.74 0.98
C TYR A 40 3.78 -3.25 0.69
N ILE A 41 2.56 -2.72 0.82
CA ILE A 41 2.30 -1.27 0.90
C ILE A 41 1.83 -1.01 2.33
N SER A 42 2.33 0.04 2.96
CA SER A 42 2.01 0.36 4.35
C SER A 42 1.91 1.86 4.59
N GLY A 43 1.24 2.25 5.67
CA GLY A 43 1.03 3.64 6.06
C GLY A 43 -0.45 3.97 6.23
N THR A 44 -0.73 5.26 6.40
CA THR A 44 -2.09 5.78 6.57
C THR A 44 -2.32 6.82 5.47
N PRO A 45 -3.17 6.54 4.48
CA PRO A 45 -3.41 7.48 3.40
C PRO A 45 -4.12 8.73 3.96
N ILE A 46 -3.69 9.90 3.50
CA ILE A 46 -4.27 11.20 3.91
C ILE A 46 -5.21 11.78 2.86
N GLN A 47 -5.36 11.10 1.71
CA GLN A 47 -6.17 11.53 0.60
C GLN A 47 -7.07 10.37 0.13
N SER A 48 -8.38 10.63 0.09
CA SER A 48 -9.35 9.75 -0.57
C SER A 48 -9.30 9.91 -2.09
N GLY A 49 -9.62 8.85 -2.81
CA GLY A 49 -9.66 8.87 -4.27
C GLY A 49 -9.36 7.51 -4.88
N PHE A 50 -9.39 7.46 -6.20
CA PHE A 50 -8.97 6.32 -6.98
C PHE A 50 -7.56 6.53 -7.51
N PHE A 51 -6.69 5.55 -7.29
CA PHE A 51 -5.29 5.59 -7.67
C PHE A 51 -4.94 4.34 -8.48
N ASN A 52 -4.22 4.51 -9.57
CA ASN A 52 -3.76 3.39 -10.39
C ASN A 52 -2.27 3.18 -10.16
N LEU A 53 -1.93 2.26 -9.26
CA LEU A 53 -0.55 1.94 -8.93
C LEU A 53 0.10 1.15 -10.07
N LYS A 54 1.38 1.38 -10.33
CA LYS A 54 2.15 0.54 -11.24
C LYS A 54 3.19 -0.26 -10.46
N VAL A 55 3.13 -1.58 -10.62
CA VAL A 55 4.07 -2.54 -10.04
C VAL A 55 4.96 -3.04 -11.17
N TYR A 56 6.26 -2.81 -11.05
CA TYR A 56 7.28 -3.29 -11.97
C TYR A 56 8.16 -4.31 -11.26
N VAL A 57 8.51 -5.41 -11.93
CA VAL A 57 9.44 -6.43 -11.44
C VAL A 57 10.48 -6.72 -12.50
N SER A 58 11.73 -6.89 -12.10
CA SER A 58 12.83 -7.34 -12.96
C SER A 58 13.62 -8.46 -12.29
N ASP A 59 14.11 -9.39 -13.11
CA ASP A 59 15.03 -10.47 -12.73
C ASP A 59 16.50 -10.03 -12.68
N ASN A 60 16.80 -8.78 -13.06
CA ASN A 60 18.14 -8.24 -13.24
C ASN A 60 19.02 -9.00 -14.25
N ARG A 61 18.41 -9.83 -15.11
CA ARG A 61 19.03 -10.57 -16.21
C ARG A 61 18.39 -10.29 -17.58
N GLY A 62 17.41 -9.40 -17.61
CA GLY A 62 16.79 -8.88 -18.83
C GLY A 62 15.29 -9.13 -18.92
N GLY A 63 14.76 -10.04 -18.10
CA GLY A 63 13.34 -10.24 -17.91
C GLY A 63 12.72 -9.16 -17.02
N SER A 64 11.53 -8.71 -17.41
CA SER A 64 10.74 -7.81 -16.60
C SER A 64 9.25 -7.94 -16.88
N SER A 65 8.44 -7.50 -15.92
CA SER A 65 7.00 -7.45 -16.05
C SER A 65 6.43 -6.22 -15.34
N SER A 66 5.32 -5.70 -15.84
CA SER A 66 4.57 -4.61 -15.23
C SER A 66 3.10 -4.97 -15.08
N LYS A 67 2.52 -4.61 -13.93
CA LYS A 67 1.07 -4.71 -13.70
C LYS A 67 0.52 -3.44 -13.05
N SER A 68 -0.72 -3.12 -13.41
CA SER A 68 -1.48 -2.06 -12.77
C SER A 68 -2.29 -2.63 -11.62
N LEU A 69 -2.30 -1.92 -10.48
CA LEU A 69 -3.09 -2.25 -9.31
C LEU A 69 -4.00 -1.06 -8.96
N PRO A 70 -5.30 -1.15 -9.26
CA PRO A 70 -6.25 -0.12 -8.88
C PRO A 70 -6.46 -0.13 -7.36
N LEU A 71 -6.40 1.05 -6.73
CA LEU A 71 -6.57 1.24 -5.29
C LEU A 71 -7.61 2.36 -5.06
N SER A 72 -8.67 2.03 -4.32
CA SER A 72 -9.68 3.00 -3.88
C SER A 72 -9.48 3.30 -2.40
N ILE A 73 -9.27 4.57 -2.07
CA ILE A 73 -9.21 5.07 -0.69
C ILE A 73 -10.49 5.84 -0.41
N ILE A 74 -11.25 5.39 0.57
CA ILE A 74 -12.45 6.06 1.06
C ILE A 74 -12.17 6.77 2.38
N THR A 75 -12.80 7.92 2.60
CA THR A 75 -12.78 8.58 3.91
C THR A 75 -13.59 7.77 4.90
N GLN A 76 -13.04 7.50 6.07
CA GLN A 76 -13.82 6.96 7.18
C GLN A 76 -14.55 8.10 7.87
N SER A 77 -15.88 8.01 7.96
CA SER A 77 -16.66 8.97 8.74
C SER A 77 -16.24 8.89 10.20
N ALA A 78 -15.83 10.02 10.79
CA ALA A 78 -15.53 10.08 12.21
C ALA A 78 -16.81 9.79 13.01
N LYS A 79 -16.72 8.93 14.02
CA LYS A 79 -17.80 8.76 14.99
C LYS A 79 -17.87 10.03 15.84
N VAL A 80 -18.92 10.83 15.67
CA VAL A 80 -19.18 11.96 16.56
C VAL A 80 -19.64 11.41 17.90
N THR A 81 -18.80 11.55 18.93
CA THR A 81 -19.26 11.41 20.32
C THR A 81 -19.90 12.74 20.69
N PRO A 82 -21.22 12.81 20.94
CA PRO A 82 -21.82 14.05 21.40
C PRO A 82 -21.16 14.45 22.72
N THR A 83 -20.68 15.70 22.79
CA THR A 83 -20.25 16.28 24.05
C THR A 83 -21.50 16.40 24.92
N PRO A 84 -21.51 15.86 26.16
CA PRO A 84 -22.63 16.10 27.06
C PRO A 84 -22.82 17.61 27.19
N ILE A 85 -24.01 18.09 26.81
CA ILE A 85 -24.41 19.44 27.17
C ILE A 85 -24.45 19.42 28.70
N GLY A 86 -23.72 20.35 29.33
CA GLY A 86 -23.66 20.43 30.80
C GLY A 86 -25.07 20.45 31.41
N PRO A 87 -25.20 20.11 32.71
CA PRO A 87 -26.50 20.09 33.36
C PRO A 87 -27.25 21.42 33.13
N PRO A 88 -28.59 21.39 32.96
CA PRO A 88 -29.36 22.59 32.69
C PRO A 88 -29.09 23.64 33.76
N VAL A 89 -28.73 24.85 33.33
CA VAL A 89 -28.61 26.01 34.23
C VAL A 89 -30.02 26.38 34.66
N VAL A 90 -30.39 26.03 35.89
CA VAL A 90 -31.64 26.49 36.50
C VAL A 90 -31.44 27.96 36.86
N VAL A 91 -31.98 28.86 36.03
CA VAL A 91 -32.05 30.29 36.35
C VAL A 91 -33.13 30.46 37.43
N ARG A 92 -32.72 31.04 38.57
CA ARG A 92 -33.61 31.39 39.68
C ARG A 92 -34.12 32.82 39.52
#